data_AF-A0A259SFX3-F1
#
_entry.id   AF-A0A259SFX3-F1
#
_cell.length_a   1.000
_cell.length_b   1.000
_cell.length_c   1.000
_cell.angle_alpha   90.00
_cell.angle_beta   90.00
_cell.angle_gamma   90.00
#
_symmetry.space_group_name_H-M   'P 1'
#
loop_
_entity.id
_entity.type
_entity.pdbx_description
1 polymer ?
#
loop_
_entity_poly.entity_id
_entity_poly.type
_entity_poly.pdbx_seq_one_letter_code
_entity_poly.pdbx_strand_id
1 'polypeptide(L)'
;MDEALILPIKSEIDPQFERQVRKFLADAQLKMPNVSEAELLRAAAGRREDHRLVAEYLIGMLWLSWRFDRAIQMLDSALAVAPAYISSTEYLNRLQKITLLKNLPLFSQPRSERQTWADLEQEARLVVYLKTGRLS
;
A
#
# COMPACT_ATOMS: atom_id res chain seq x y z
N MET A 1 17.32 -11.36 -32.10
CA MET A 1 15.97 -10.83 -31.89
C MET A 1 15.70 -11.02 -30.41
N ASP A 2 15.78 -9.93 -29.65
CA ASP A 2 15.55 -9.93 -28.22
C ASP A 2 14.04 -10.07 -27.97
N GLU A 3 13.59 -11.29 -27.65
CA GLU A 3 12.32 -11.49 -26.99
C GLU A 3 12.44 -10.91 -25.59
N ALA A 4 12.15 -9.60 -25.46
CA ALA A 4 11.84 -9.03 -24.17
C ALA A 4 10.69 -9.85 -23.58
N LEU A 5 11.01 -10.68 -22.59
CA LEU A 5 10.09 -11.41 -21.72
C LEU A 5 9.23 -10.42 -20.93
N ILE A 6 8.35 -9.69 -21.63
CA ILE A 6 7.32 -8.88 -21.03
C ILE A 6 6.19 -9.86 -20.72
N LEU A 7 6.20 -10.40 -19.51
CA LEU A 7 5.06 -11.16 -18.99
C LEU A 7 3.80 -10.31 -19.19
N PRO A 8 2.74 -10.84 -19.84
CA PRO A 8 1.54 -10.06 -20.11
C PRO A 8 0.92 -9.61 -18.79
N ILE A 9 0.93 -8.29 -18.57
CA ILE A 9 0.30 -7.66 -17.41
C ILE A 9 -1.20 -7.92 -17.53
N LYS A 10 -1.77 -8.64 -16.55
CA LYS A 10 -3.18 -8.97 -16.53
C LYS A 10 -4.03 -7.74 -16.18
N SER A 11 -4.65 -7.17 -17.21
CA SER A 11 -6.07 -6.75 -17.28
C SER A 11 -6.64 -5.62 -16.40
N GLU A 12 -7.72 -5.01 -16.92
CA GLU A 12 -8.57 -3.99 -16.30
C GLU A 12 -9.23 -4.46 -14.98
N ILE A 13 -9.45 -3.50 -14.08
CA ILE A 13 -10.11 -3.70 -12.79
C ILE A 13 -11.62 -3.87 -13.00
N ASP A 14 -12.23 -4.82 -12.29
CA ASP A 14 -13.69 -4.99 -12.33
C ASP A 14 -14.43 -3.71 -11.86
N PRO A 15 -15.43 -3.21 -12.60
CA PRO A 15 -16.12 -1.96 -12.24
C PRO A 15 -16.81 -1.97 -10.88
N GLN A 16 -17.27 -3.13 -10.38
CA GLN A 16 -17.87 -3.22 -9.05
C GLN A 16 -16.80 -3.11 -7.97
N PHE A 17 -15.68 -3.81 -8.14
CA PHE A 17 -14.54 -3.69 -7.24
C PHE A 17 -13.98 -2.25 -7.22
N GLU A 18 -13.88 -1.61 -8.39
CA GLU A 18 -13.46 -0.21 -8.49
C GLU A 18 -14.37 0.74 -7.69
N ARG A 19 -15.70 0.54 -7.76
CA ARG A 19 -16.65 1.32 -6.94
C ARG A 19 -16.41 1.13 -5.45
N GLN A 20 -16.10 -0.09 -4.99
CA GLN A 20 -15.79 -0.35 -3.59
C GLN A 20 -14.48 0.32 -3.17
N VAL A 21 -13.45 0.28 -4.01
CA VAL A 21 -12.19 1.01 -3.78
C VAL A 21 -12.44 2.51 -3.63
N ARG A 22 -13.19 3.12 -4.56
CA ARG A 22 -13.49 4.56 -4.51
C ARG A 22 -14.25 4.94 -3.25
N LYS A 23 -15.24 4.13 -2.86
CA LYS A 23 -16.00 4.33 -1.62
C LYS A 23 -15.07 4.26 -0.39
N PHE A 24 -14.26 3.21 -0.30
CA PHE A 24 -13.30 3.03 0.80
C PHE A 24 -12.35 4.23 0.93
N LEU A 25 -11.83 4.74 -0.18
CA LEU A 25 -10.95 5.91 -0.20
C LEU A 25 -11.65 7.21 0.18
N ALA A 26 -12.92 7.37 -0.18
CA ALA A 26 -13.72 8.54 0.20
C ALA A 26 -14.02 8.53 1.71
N ASP A 27 -14.47 7.39 2.24
CA ASP A 27 -14.73 7.23 3.68
C ASP A 27 -13.45 7.49 4.51
N ALA A 28 -12.30 7.07 3.96
CA ALA A 28 -10.99 7.28 4.54
C ALA A 28 -10.53 8.75 4.62
N GLN A 29 -11.19 9.68 3.92
CA GLN A 29 -10.94 11.11 4.07
C GLN A 29 -11.54 11.65 5.37
N LEU A 30 -12.60 11.01 5.86
CA LEU A 30 -13.34 11.45 7.04
C LEU A 30 -12.84 10.79 8.32
N LYS A 31 -12.53 9.49 8.25
CA LYS A 31 -12.07 8.70 9.40
C LYS A 31 -11.16 7.56 8.94
N MET A 32 -10.36 7.04 9.85
CA MET A 32 -9.60 5.82 9.59
C MET A 32 -10.56 4.61 9.42
N PRO A 33 -10.46 3.82 8.33
CA PRO A 33 -11.24 2.60 8.19
C PRO A 33 -10.84 1.55 9.21
N ASN A 34 -11.84 0.96 9.85
CA ASN A 34 -11.62 -0.12 10.81
C ASN A 34 -11.32 -1.45 10.11
N VAL A 35 -11.01 -2.47 10.92
CA VAL A 35 -10.67 -3.81 10.42
C VAL A 35 -11.81 -4.41 9.60
N SER A 36 -13.06 -4.28 10.04
CA SER A 36 -14.23 -4.82 9.32
C SER A 36 -14.43 -4.15 7.96
N GLU A 37 -14.29 -2.81 7.88
CA GLU A 37 -14.36 -2.05 6.62
C GLU A 37 -13.25 -2.47 5.64
N ALA A 38 -12.04 -2.76 6.16
CA ALA A 38 -10.94 -3.30 5.37
C ALA A 38 -11.18 -4.75 4.90
N GLU A 39 -11.79 -5.60 5.73
CA GLU A 39 -12.20 -6.96 5.34
C GLU A 39 -13.27 -6.94 4.24
N LEU A 40 -14.20 -5.99 4.27
CA LEU A 40 -15.20 -5.83 3.21
C LEU A 40 -14.55 -5.52 1.86
N LEU A 41 -13.52 -4.67 1.84
CA LEU A 41 -12.77 -4.39 0.60
C LEU A 41 -12.03 -5.64 0.09
N ARG A 42 -11.42 -6.42 0.98
CA ARG A 42 -10.78 -7.70 0.60
C ARG A 42 -11.80 -8.72 0.11
N ALA A 43 -12.96 -8.83 0.74
CA ALA A 43 -14.04 -9.70 0.29
C ALA A 43 -14.55 -9.30 -1.10
N ALA A 44 -14.61 -8.00 -1.40
CA ALA A 44 -15.01 -7.49 -2.71
C ALA A 44 -14.02 -7.87 -3.84
N ALA A 45 -12.76 -8.16 -3.52
CA ALA A 45 -11.80 -8.71 -4.49
C ALA A 45 -12.17 -10.14 -4.95
N GLY A 46 -12.96 -10.87 -4.16
CA GLY A 46 -13.38 -12.24 -4.46
C GLY A 46 -12.20 -13.21 -4.56
N ARG A 47 -12.14 -13.99 -5.65
CA ARG A 47 -11.06 -14.97 -5.91
C ARG A 47 -9.93 -14.43 -6.79
N ARG A 48 -10.00 -13.15 -7.16
CA ARG A 48 -9.03 -12.51 -8.05
C ARG A 48 -7.82 -12.02 -7.23
N GLU A 49 -6.69 -12.66 -7.44
CA GLU A 49 -5.45 -12.39 -6.72
C GLU A 49 -4.98 -10.94 -6.93
N ASP A 50 -5.01 -10.46 -8.17
CA ASP A 50 -4.68 -9.08 -8.54
C ASP A 50 -5.52 -8.05 -7.77
N HIS A 51 -6.84 -8.27 -7.67
CA HIS A 51 -7.72 -7.40 -6.89
C HIS A 51 -7.42 -7.47 -5.39
N ARG A 52 -7.10 -8.66 -4.87
CA ARG A 52 -6.73 -8.84 -3.45
C ARG A 52 -5.50 -8.00 -3.13
N LEU A 53 -4.51 -8.00 -4.02
CA LEU A 53 -3.29 -7.20 -3.84
C LEU A 53 -3.53 -5.71 -3.90
N VAL A 54 -4.40 -5.27 -4.81
CA VAL A 54 -4.84 -3.88 -4.85
C VAL A 54 -5.51 -3.51 -3.52
N ALA A 55 -6.42 -4.34 -3.00
CA ALA A 55 -7.08 -4.10 -1.72
C ALA A 55 -6.06 -4.02 -0.56
N GLU A 56 -5.18 -5.01 -0.43
CA GLU A 56 -4.17 -5.06 0.64
C GLU A 56 -3.19 -3.89 0.58
N TYR A 57 -2.71 -3.54 -0.62
CA TYR A 57 -1.87 -2.37 -0.84
C TYR A 57 -2.59 -1.08 -0.41
N LEU A 58 -3.85 -0.88 -0.82
CA LEU A 58 -4.62 0.31 -0.49
C LEU A 58 -4.89 0.41 1.02
N ILE A 59 -5.29 -0.68 1.67
CA ILE A 59 -5.51 -0.75 3.11
C ILE A 59 -4.21 -0.42 3.85
N GLY A 60 -3.12 -1.08 3.47
CA GLY A 60 -1.82 -0.91 4.09
C GLY A 60 -1.30 0.52 3.96
N MET A 61 -1.35 1.09 2.76
CA MET A 61 -0.95 2.48 2.53
C MET A 61 -1.85 3.44 3.30
N LEU A 62 -3.16 3.22 3.28
CA LEU A 62 -4.05 4.10 4.02
C LEU A 62 -3.75 4.07 5.52
N TRP A 63 -3.69 2.89 6.14
CA TRP A 63 -3.38 2.74 7.56
C TRP A 63 -1.99 3.30 7.92
N LEU A 64 -1.02 3.17 7.02
CA LEU A 64 0.29 3.80 7.19
C LEU A 64 0.17 5.32 7.26
N SER A 65 -0.69 5.93 6.44
CA SER A 65 -0.96 7.38 6.51
C SER A 65 -1.64 7.84 7.79
N TRP A 66 -2.27 6.92 8.54
CA TRP A 66 -2.78 7.15 9.90
C TRP A 66 -1.77 6.75 11.00
N ARG A 67 -0.56 6.32 10.62
CA ARG A 67 0.50 5.80 11.50
C ARG A 67 0.10 4.57 12.31
N PHE A 68 -0.74 3.72 11.74
CA PHE A 68 -1.21 2.51 12.39
C PHE A 68 -0.33 1.29 12.06
N ASP A 69 0.07 0.53 13.09
CA ASP A 69 1.04 -0.57 13.00
C ASP A 69 0.62 -1.73 12.08
N ARG A 70 -0.67 -2.08 12.04
CA ARG A 70 -1.18 -3.15 11.17
C ARG A 70 -1.00 -2.87 9.68
N ALA A 71 -0.66 -1.64 9.30
CA ALA A 71 -0.31 -1.29 7.93
C ALA A 71 0.79 -2.21 7.36
N ILE A 72 1.82 -2.52 8.16
CA ILE A 72 2.98 -3.29 7.70
C ILE A 72 2.57 -4.71 7.26
N GLN A 73 1.73 -5.39 8.04
CA GLN A 73 1.26 -6.75 7.72
C GLN A 73 0.52 -6.81 6.38
N MET A 74 -0.32 -5.79 6.11
CA MET A 74 -1.04 -5.68 4.84
C MET A 74 -0.09 -5.38 3.68
N LEU A 75 0.86 -4.46 3.86
CA LEU A 75 1.85 -4.11 2.83
C LEU A 75 2.81 -5.26 2.50
N ASP A 76 3.23 -6.04 3.50
CA ASP A 76 4.09 -7.22 3.28
C ASP A 76 3.39 -8.28 2.45
N SER A 77 2.13 -8.56 2.77
CA SER A 77 1.32 -9.53 2.03
C SER A 77 1.16 -9.11 0.57
N ALA A 78 0.86 -7.83 0.32
CA ALA A 78 0.72 -7.29 -1.03
C ALA A 78 2.04 -7.34 -1.82
N LEU A 79 3.17 -6.98 -1.19
CA LEU A 79 4.48 -6.93 -1.86
C LEU A 79 5.03 -8.31 -2.20
N ALA A 80 4.77 -9.32 -1.38
CA ALA A 80 5.33 -10.67 -1.56
C ALA A 80 4.92 -11.33 -2.88
N VAL A 81 3.75 -10.98 -3.41
CA VAL A 81 3.20 -11.60 -4.64
C VAL A 81 2.99 -10.60 -5.79
N ALA A 82 3.17 -9.29 -5.55
CA ALA A 82 3.08 -8.25 -6.59
C ALA A 82 3.93 -8.49 -7.85
N PRO A 83 5.18 -9.04 -7.79
CA PRO A 83 6.01 -9.25 -8.99
C PRO A 83 5.36 -10.09 -10.10
N ALA A 84 4.37 -10.91 -9.76
CA ALA A 84 3.64 -11.74 -10.73
C ALA A 84 2.61 -10.95 -11.56
N TYR A 85 2.30 -9.70 -11.20
CA TYR A 85 1.16 -8.95 -11.73
C TYR A 85 1.49 -7.55 -12.24
N ILE A 86 2.66 -7.00 -11.93
CA ILE A 86 3.11 -5.67 -12.39
C ILE A 86 4.49 -5.76 -13.04
N SER A 87 4.85 -4.72 -13.81
CA SER A 87 6.18 -4.65 -14.41
C SER A 87 7.28 -4.61 -13.34
N SER A 88 8.46 -5.14 -13.65
CA SER A 88 9.61 -5.12 -12.74
C SER A 88 9.98 -3.71 -12.29
N THR A 89 9.93 -2.73 -13.19
CA THR A 89 10.20 -1.32 -12.88
C THR A 89 9.20 -0.76 -11.87
N GLU A 90 7.91 -1.01 -12.09
CA GLU A 90 6.87 -0.55 -11.17
C GLU A 90 6.97 -1.23 -9.81
N TYR A 91 7.26 -2.54 -9.79
CA TYR A 91 7.48 -3.28 -8.56
C TYR A 91 8.63 -2.71 -7.75
N LEU A 92 9.80 -2.49 -8.38
CA LEU A 92 10.97 -1.94 -7.71
C LEU A 92 10.70 -0.55 -7.13
N ASN A 93 10.01 0.32 -7.88
CA ASN A 93 9.62 1.65 -7.40
C ASN A 93 8.70 1.56 -6.17
N ARG A 94 7.68 0.69 -6.20
CA ARG A 94 6.77 0.47 -5.07
C ARG A 94 7.51 -0.10 -3.86
N LEU A 95 8.38 -1.07 -4.08
CA LEU A 95 9.19 -1.71 -3.04
C LEU A 95 10.11 -0.70 -2.35
N GLN A 96 10.82 0.13 -3.12
CA GLN A 96 11.69 1.19 -2.58
C GLN A 96 10.90 2.17 -1.72
N LYS A 97 9.75 2.65 -2.23
CA LYS A 97 8.88 3.58 -1.50
C LYS A 97 8.39 2.99 -0.19
N ILE A 98 7.85 1.77 -0.21
CA ILE A 98 7.36 1.11 1.01
C ILE A 98 8.52 0.83 1.98
N THR A 99 9.67 0.40 1.49
CA THR A 99 10.84 0.12 2.32
C THR A 99 11.31 1.38 3.06
N LEU A 100 11.34 2.53 2.37
CA LEU A 100 11.61 3.81 3.02
C LEU A 100 10.59 4.07 4.12
N LEU A 101 9.30 4.02 3.79
CA LEU A 101 8.21 4.34 4.72
C LEU A 101 8.12 3.40 5.94
N LYS A 102 8.56 2.15 5.82
CA LYS A 102 8.63 1.21 6.96
C LYS A 102 9.62 1.60 8.05
N ASN A 103 10.49 2.59 7.80
CA ASN A 103 11.37 3.12 8.84
C ASN A 103 10.64 3.99 9.86
N LEU A 104 9.43 4.45 9.52
CA LEU A 104 8.61 5.31 10.36
C LEU A 104 8.11 4.57 11.61
N PRO A 105 8.14 5.20 12.80
CA PRO A 105 7.55 4.61 13.98
C PRO A 105 6.02 4.56 13.86
N LEU A 106 5.44 3.36 13.93
CA LEU A 106 3.99 3.17 13.90
C LEU A 106 3.44 2.95 15.31
N PHE A 107 2.17 3.31 15.49
CA PHE A 107 1.48 3.25 16.76
C PHE A 107 0.42 2.15 16.75
N SER A 108 0.16 1.57 17.91
CA SER A 108 -0.90 0.57 18.12
C SER A 108 -2.31 1.14 18.00
N GLN A 109 -2.45 2.47 17.97
CA GLN A 109 -3.68 3.18 17.68
C GLN A 109 -3.42 4.23 16.60
N PRO A 110 -4.37 4.48 15.69
CA PRO A 110 -4.21 5.52 14.68
C PRO A 110 -4.08 6.89 15.33
N ARG A 111 -3.39 7.81 14.67
CA ARG A 111 -3.39 9.23 15.06
C ARG A 111 -4.78 9.85 14.87
N SER A 112 -4.98 11.02 15.48
CA SER A 112 -6.19 11.82 15.33
C SER A 112 -6.43 12.29 13.89
N GLU A 113 -5.37 12.44 13.10
CA GLU A 113 -5.44 12.95 11.74
C GLU A 113 -4.52 12.16 10.79
N ARG A 114 -4.97 12.09 9.54
CA ARG A 114 -4.22 11.48 8.45
C ARG A 114 -3.05 12.37 8.03
N GLN A 115 -1.88 11.77 7.85
CA GLN A 115 -0.68 12.45 7.37
C GLN A 115 -0.60 12.40 5.84
N THR A 116 -0.01 13.44 5.23
CA THR A 116 0.18 13.44 3.77
C THR A 116 1.35 12.53 3.38
N TRP A 117 1.36 12.08 2.13
CA TRP A 117 2.44 11.21 1.64
C TRP A 117 3.79 11.92 1.59
N ALA A 118 3.80 13.20 1.24
CA ALA A 118 5.03 13.99 1.21
C ALA A 118 5.65 14.11 2.62
N ASP A 119 4.83 14.37 3.63
CA ASP A 119 5.29 14.48 5.02
C ASP A 119 5.88 13.17 5.52
N LEU A 120 5.19 12.05 5.25
CA LEU A 120 5.65 10.72 5.65
C LEU A 120 6.97 10.34 4.97
N GLU A 121 7.13 10.64 3.69
CA GLU A 121 8.37 10.39 2.97
C GLU A 121 9.53 11.22 3.52
N GLN A 122 9.29 12.51 3.80
CA GLN A 122 10.31 13.38 4.40
C GLN A 122 10.70 12.90 5.81
N GLU A 123 9.72 12.55 6.65
CA GLU A 123 9.96 12.02 7.98
C GLU A 123 10.75 10.70 7.90
N ALA A 124 10.41 9.81 6.97
CA ALA A 124 11.09 8.53 6.80
C ALA A 124 12.56 8.72 6.43
N ARG A 125 12.86 9.65 5.51
CA ARG A 125 14.23 9.99 5.14
C ARG A 125 15.02 10.55 6.32
N LEU A 126 14.39 11.41 7.13
CA LEU A 126 15.02 11.94 8.34
C LEU A 126 15.32 10.83 9.36
N VAL A 127 14.37 9.91 9.58
CA VAL A 127 14.57 8.77 10.49
C VAL A 127 15.70 7.86 10.01
N VAL A 128 15.78 7.56 8.72
CA VAL A 128 16.89 6.80 8.14
C VAL A 128 18.21 7.52 8.37
N TYR A 129 18.28 8.81 8.06
CA TYR A 129 19.47 9.63 8.27
C TYR A 129 19.93 9.63 9.73
N LEU A 130 19.01 9.78 10.68
CA LEU A 130 19.33 9.74 12.11
C LEU A 130 19.82 8.36 12.57
N LYS A 131 19.33 7.27 11.96
CA LYS A 131 19.75 5.90 12.28
C LYS A 131 21.10 5.53 11.65
N THR A 132 21.39 5.98 10.44
CA THR A 132 22.51 5.46 9.63
C THR A 132 23.57 6.51 9.27
N GLY A 133 23.33 7.79 9.50
CA GLY A 133 24.20 8.89 9.09
C GLY A 133 24.27 9.12 7.57
N ARG A 134 23.33 8.58 6.79
CA ARG A 134 23.31 8.65 5.31
C ARG A 134 21.96 9.16 4.80
N LEU A 135 21.99 9.98 3.76
CA LEU A 135 20.77 10.37 3.03
C LEU A 135 20.39 9.26 2.06
N SER A 136 19.19 8.70 2.23
CA SER A 136 18.54 7.75 1.32
C SER A 136 17.50 8.44 0.46
#